data_AF-A0A914XNF3-F1
#
_entry.id   AF-A0A914XNF3-F1
#
_cell.length_a   1.000
_cell.length_b   1.000
_cell.length_c   1.000
_cell.angle_alpha   90.00
_cell.angle_beta   90.00
_cell.angle_gamma   90.00
#
_symmetry.space_group_name_H-M   'P 1'
#
loop_
_entity.id
_entity.type
_entity.pdbx_description
1 polymer ?
#
loop_
_entity_poly.entity_id
_entity_poly.type
_entity_poly.pdbx_seq_one_letter_code
_entity_poly.pdbx_strand_id
1 'polypeptide(L)'
;MFFTAPHIQMKLKQQLFHQCVLLSMLYGCETWALTEATEDRLAKGQRRMERRILRVRLRDRRTNTWLRSVTKLNDIVECARRRKWRFAAKVAALNATRWTQALTIWTPDATRPVGRPRRRWADEL
;
A
#
# COMPACT_ATOMS: atom_id res chain seq x y z
N MET A 1 -6.60 22.15 -10.27
CA MET A 1 -6.01 20.92 -9.69
C MET A 1 -6.04 19.80 -10.72
N PHE A 2 -4.87 19.25 -11.11
CA PHE A 2 -4.67 18.34 -12.27
C PHE A 2 -5.65 17.15 -12.31
N PHE A 3 -5.76 16.40 -11.23
CA PHE A 3 -6.62 15.22 -11.16
C PHE A 3 -8.11 15.50 -11.39
N THR A 4 -8.56 16.69 -11.03
CA THR A 4 -9.95 17.10 -11.19
C THR A 4 -10.22 17.68 -12.56
N ALA A 5 -9.24 18.10 -13.37
CA ALA A 5 -9.48 18.80 -14.64
C ALA A 5 -10.20 17.88 -15.68
N PRO A 6 -11.25 18.35 -16.39
CA PRO A 6 -12.05 17.50 -17.26
C PRO A 6 -11.44 17.32 -18.66
N HIS A 7 -10.64 18.29 -19.14
CA HIS A 7 -9.96 18.24 -20.44
C HIS A 7 -8.74 17.30 -20.46
N ILE A 8 -8.29 16.83 -19.29
CA ILE A 8 -7.14 15.94 -19.19
C ILE A 8 -7.60 14.50 -19.35
N GLN A 9 -6.99 13.80 -20.31
CA GLN A 9 -7.27 12.38 -20.56
C GLN A 9 -7.02 11.53 -19.31
N MET A 10 -7.87 10.52 -19.10
CA MET A 10 -7.75 9.62 -17.95
C MET A 10 -6.41 8.88 -17.91
N LYS A 11 -5.82 8.56 -19.07
CA LYS A 11 -4.52 7.89 -19.17
C LYS A 11 -3.39 8.68 -18.48
N LEU A 12 -3.33 10.00 -18.71
CA LEU A 12 -2.34 10.88 -18.07
C LEU A 12 -2.51 10.92 -16.54
N LYS A 13 -3.77 10.94 -16.07
CA LYS A 13 -4.08 10.90 -14.63
C LYS A 13 -3.65 9.57 -14.01
N GLN A 14 -3.84 8.46 -14.70
CA GLN A 14 -3.39 7.14 -14.25
C GLN A 14 -1.86 7.07 -14.16
N GLN A 15 -1.15 7.56 -15.19
CA GLN A 15 0.31 7.59 -15.20
C GLN A 15 0.86 8.41 -14.04
N LEU A 16 0.34 9.62 -13.83
CA LEU A 16 0.76 10.48 -12.72
C LEU A 16 0.46 9.85 -11.36
N PHE A 17 -0.71 9.21 -11.21
CA PHE A 17 -1.05 8.48 -9.99
C PHE A 17 -0.03 7.38 -9.70
N HIS A 18 0.34 6.59 -10.72
CA HIS A 18 1.30 5.51 -10.55
C HIS A 18 2.71 6.05 -10.22
N GLN A 19 3.17 7.10 -10.89
CA GLN A 19 4.53 7.60 -10.75
C GLN A 19 4.76 8.40 -9.45
N CYS A 20 3.78 9.19 -9.01
CA CYS A 20 3.97 10.08 -7.87
C CYS A 20 3.18 9.62 -6.64
N VAL A 21 1.88 9.38 -6.79
CA VAL A 21 0.98 9.12 -5.66
C VAL A 21 1.22 7.72 -5.08
N LEU A 22 1.30 6.71 -5.93
CA LEU A 22 1.56 5.34 -5.49
C LEU A 22 2.94 5.22 -4.86
N LEU A 23 3.95 5.89 -5.41
CA LEU A 23 5.30 5.90 -4.82
C LEU A 23 5.31 6.55 -3.44
N SER A 24 4.69 7.72 -3.29
CA SER A 24 4.64 8.45 -2.02
C SER A 24 3.82 7.71 -0.95
N MET A 25 2.66 7.16 -1.30
CA MET A 25 1.83 6.40 -0.35
C MET A 25 2.47 5.09 0.10
N LEU A 26 3.24 4.44 -0.78
CA LEU A 26 3.93 3.19 -0.49
C LEU A 26 5.38 3.39 -0.03
N TYR A 27 5.78 4.62 0.26
CA TYR A 27 7.09 4.88 0.82
C TYR A 27 7.19 4.22 2.21
N GLY A 28 8.24 3.43 2.43
CA GLY A 28 8.46 2.73 3.70
C GLY A 28 7.52 1.54 3.97
N CYS A 29 6.60 1.19 3.05
CA CYS A 29 5.72 0.02 3.25
C CYS A 29 6.48 -1.30 3.41
N GLU A 30 7.71 -1.36 2.91
CA GLU A 30 8.59 -2.52 2.96
C GLU A 30 9.11 -2.81 4.38
N THR A 31 9.23 -1.78 5.23
CA THR A 31 9.86 -1.90 6.55
C THR A 31 8.85 -2.08 7.69
N TRP A 32 7.55 -1.90 7.43
CA TRP A 32 6.50 -2.03 8.45
C TRP A 32 5.79 -3.39 8.39
N ALA A 33 5.15 -3.78 9.50
CA ALA A 33 4.18 -4.86 9.51
C ALA A 33 2.88 -4.36 8.83
N LEU A 34 2.49 -5.00 7.74
CA LEU A 34 1.28 -4.76 6.97
C LEU A 34 0.07 -5.37 7.71
N THR A 35 -0.41 -4.65 8.72
CA THR A 35 -1.65 -5.02 9.41
C THR A 35 -2.88 -4.84 8.51
N GLU A 36 -3.94 -5.59 8.75
CA GLU A 36 -5.23 -5.41 8.06
C GLU A 36 -5.71 -3.95 8.15
N ALA A 37 -5.56 -3.31 9.32
CA ALA A 37 -5.93 -1.91 9.50
C ALA A 37 -5.13 -0.94 8.60
N THR A 38 -3.85 -1.22 8.35
CA THR A 38 -3.03 -0.41 7.42
C THR A 38 -3.42 -0.64 5.97
N GLU A 39 -3.70 -1.89 5.57
CA GLU A 39 -4.20 -2.20 4.22
C GLU A 39 -5.54 -1.49 3.97
N ASP A 40 -6.43 -1.52 4.95
CA ASP A 40 -7.71 -0.85 4.93
C ASP A 40 -7.58 0.67 4.73
N ARG A 41 -6.63 1.29 5.43
CA ARG A 41 -6.34 2.73 5.28
C ARG A 41 -5.82 3.06 3.89
N LEU A 42 -4.92 2.24 3.35
CA LEU A 42 -4.41 2.41 1.97
C LEU A 42 -5.55 2.29 0.95
N ALA A 43 -6.37 1.24 1.07
CA ALA A 43 -7.51 1.03 0.18
C ALA A 43 -8.54 2.16 0.27
N LYS A 44 -8.87 2.63 1.47
CA LYS A 44 -9.77 3.80 1.69
C LYS A 44 -9.17 5.08 1.09
N GLY A 45 -7.86 5.27 1.24
CA GLY A 45 -7.10 6.38 0.65
C GLY A 45 -7.19 6.40 -0.87
N GLN A 46 -6.88 5.27 -1.53
CA GLN A 46 -7.01 5.12 -2.98
C GLN A 46 -8.44 5.41 -3.45
N ARG A 47 -9.45 4.78 -2.84
CA ARG A 47 -10.87 4.98 -3.21
C ARG A 47 -11.31 6.44 -3.09
N ARG A 48 -10.81 7.16 -2.07
CA ARG A 48 -11.10 8.58 -1.90
C ARG A 48 -10.52 9.42 -3.04
N MET A 49 -9.31 9.10 -3.50
CA MET A 49 -8.69 9.78 -4.64
C MET A 49 -9.37 9.45 -5.96
N GLU A 50 -9.72 8.18 -6.20
CA GLU A 50 -10.47 7.76 -7.39
C GLU A 50 -11.80 8.52 -7.53
N ARG A 51 -12.55 8.65 -6.43
CA ARG A 51 -13.79 9.45 -6.40
C ARG A 51 -13.53 10.91 -6.74
N ARG A 52 -12.43 11.52 -6.26
CA ARG A 52 -12.07 12.91 -6.62
C ARG A 52 -11.68 13.04 -8.09
N ILE A 53 -10.92 12.10 -8.63
CA ILE A 53 -10.52 12.08 -10.05
C ILE A 53 -11.75 12.04 -10.95
N LEU A 54 -12.73 11.20 -10.60
CA LEU A 54 -13.98 11.03 -11.34
C LEU A 54 -15.05 12.08 -10.99
N ARG A 55 -14.79 12.96 -10.02
CA ARG A 55 -15.74 13.96 -9.50
C ARG A 55 -17.05 13.37 -8.97
N VAL A 56 -17.02 12.11 -8.52
CA VAL A 56 -18.18 11.38 -8.02
C VAL A 56 -18.40 11.69 -6.55
N ARG A 57 -19.63 12.07 -6.22
CA ARG A 57 -20.07 12.31 -4.84
C ARG A 57 -20.64 11.03 -4.24
N LEU A 58 -20.71 10.98 -2.90
CA LEU A 58 -21.36 9.86 -2.21
C LEU A 58 -22.85 9.72 -2.58
N ARG A 59 -23.51 10.85 -2.91
CA ARG A 59 -24.90 10.90 -3.36
C ARG A 59 -25.15 10.14 -4.67
N ASP A 60 -24.14 10.01 -5.51
CA ASP A 60 -24.26 9.32 -6.80
C ASP A 60 -24.33 7.79 -6.65
N ARG A 61 -24.17 7.27 -5.42
CA ARG A 61 -24.29 5.85 -5.04
C ARG A 61 -23.50 4.87 -5.94
N ARG A 62 -22.39 5.32 -6.50
CA ARG A 62 -21.51 4.49 -7.34
C ARG A 62 -20.78 3.43 -6.51
N THR A 63 -20.82 2.20 -7.00
CA THR A 63 -20.15 1.03 -6.41
C THR A 63 -18.63 1.13 -6.55
N ASN A 64 -17.91 0.48 -5.64
CA ASN A 64 -16.45 0.45 -5.68
C ASN A 64 -15.91 -0.37 -6.88
N THR A 65 -16.66 -1.37 -7.33
CA THR A 65 -16.35 -2.14 -8.54
C THR A 65 -16.40 -1.25 -9.78
N TRP A 66 -17.42 -0.39 -9.88
CA TRP A 66 -17.53 0.59 -10.96
C TRP A 66 -16.39 1.62 -10.92
N LEU A 67 -15.99 2.10 -9.74
CA LEU A 67 -14.84 3.01 -9.63
C LEU A 67 -13.58 2.35 -10.23
N ARG A 68 -13.29 1.11 -9.86
CA ARG A 68 -12.14 0.35 -10.36
C ARG A 68 -12.21 0.10 -11.86
N SER A 69 -13.38 -0.22 -12.41
CA SER A 69 -13.53 -0.48 -13.85
C SER A 69 -13.26 0.77 -14.70
N VAL A 70 -13.60 1.95 -14.18
CA VAL A 70 -13.39 3.24 -14.87
C VAL A 70 -11.95 3.74 -14.69
N THR A 71 -11.41 3.72 -13.46
CA THR A 71 -10.06 4.26 -13.19
C THR A 71 -8.96 3.31 -13.61
N LYS A 72 -9.18 1.99 -13.60
CA LYS A 72 -8.19 0.95 -13.91
C LYS A 72 -6.82 1.16 -13.23
N LEU A 73 -6.84 1.70 -12.01
CA LEU A 73 -5.62 1.87 -11.22
C LEU A 73 -5.21 0.53 -10.61
N ASN A 74 -3.90 0.35 -10.45
CA ASN A 74 -3.37 -0.81 -9.72
C ASN A 74 -3.84 -0.79 -8.28
N ASP A 75 -4.14 -1.96 -7.71
CA ASP A 75 -4.49 -2.06 -6.30
C ASP A 75 -3.26 -1.70 -5.46
N ILE A 76 -3.40 -0.64 -4.65
CA ILE A 76 -2.33 -0.15 -3.80
C ILE A 76 -1.90 -1.20 -2.75
N VAL A 77 -2.84 -2.01 -2.27
CA VAL A 77 -2.56 -3.04 -1.25
C VAL A 77 -1.71 -4.14 -1.86
N GLU A 78 -2.06 -4.59 -3.07
CA GLU A 78 -1.27 -5.57 -3.81
C GLU A 78 0.14 -5.03 -4.13
N CYS A 79 0.24 -3.76 -4.52
CA CYS A 79 1.52 -3.11 -4.74
C CYS A 79 2.37 -3.05 -3.46
N ALA A 80 1.76 -2.76 -2.30
CA ALA A 80 2.43 -2.76 -1.00
C ALA A 80 2.96 -4.15 -0.64
N ARG A 81 2.10 -5.18 -0.73
CA ARG A 81 2.48 -6.58 -0.48
C ARG A 81 3.63 -6.99 -1.39
N ARG A 82 3.53 -6.72 -2.69
CA ARG A 82 4.58 -7.08 -3.66
C ARG A 82 5.91 -6.39 -3.34
N ARG A 83 5.91 -5.12 -2.93
CA ARG A 83 7.13 -4.41 -2.52
C ARG A 83 7.74 -5.04 -1.28
N LYS A 84 6.92 -5.33 -0.27
CA LYS A 84 7.36 -6.01 0.95
C LYS A 84 7.97 -7.39 0.65
N TRP A 85 7.33 -8.19 -0.18
CA TRP A 85 7.87 -9.49 -0.62
C TRP A 85 9.20 -9.37 -1.37
N ARG A 86 9.34 -8.39 -2.25
CA ARG A 86 10.62 -8.12 -2.93
C ARG A 86 11.71 -7.72 -1.93
N PHE A 87 11.38 -6.91 -0.93
CA PHE A 87 12.31 -6.54 0.12
C PHE A 87 12.70 -7.76 0.97
N ALA A 88 11.74 -8.61 1.35
CA ALA A 88 12.00 -9.84 2.07
C ALA A 88 12.90 -10.80 1.30
N ALA A 89 12.66 -10.99 0.00
CA ALA A 89 13.54 -11.79 -0.86
C ALA A 89 14.97 -11.23 -0.91
N LYS A 90 15.12 -9.90 -0.95
CA LYS A 90 16.45 -9.26 -0.87
C LYS A 90 17.10 -9.49 0.49
N VAL A 91 16.35 -9.37 1.58
CA VAL A 91 16.85 -9.63 2.95
C VAL A 91 17.29 -11.09 3.11
N ALA A 92 16.52 -12.04 2.57
CA ALA A 92 16.87 -13.46 2.59
C ALA A 92 18.12 -13.79 1.76
N ALA A 93 18.35 -13.07 0.66
CA ALA A 93 19.53 -13.23 -0.19
C ALA A 93 20.80 -12.52 0.34
N LEU A 94 20.69 -11.67 1.37
CA LEU A 94 21.82 -11.00 1.99
C LEU A 94 22.53 -11.96 2.97
N ASN A 95 23.86 -11.87 3.04
CA ASN A 95 24.65 -12.66 4.01
C ASN A 95 24.28 -12.27 5.46
N ALA A 96 24.21 -13.28 6.33
CA ALA A 96 23.84 -13.22 7.77
C ALA A 96 24.54 -12.13 8.59
N THR A 97 25.71 -11.67 8.16
CA THR A 97 26.54 -10.68 8.86
C THR A 97 26.07 -9.24 8.68
N ARG A 98 25.07 -8.98 7.83
CA ARG A 98 24.64 -7.61 7.53
C ARG A 98 23.55 -7.15 8.50
N TRP A 99 23.76 -6.00 9.15
CA TRP A 99 22.82 -5.38 10.11
C TRP A 99 21.37 -5.35 9.66
N THR A 100 21.11 -5.22 8.36
CA THR A 100 19.77 -5.24 7.79
C THR A 100 19.02 -6.54 8.11
N GLN A 101 19.66 -7.70 7.96
CA GLN A 101 19.03 -8.98 8.26
C GLN A 101 18.88 -9.17 9.76
N ALA A 102 19.91 -8.85 10.53
CA ALA A 102 19.87 -8.90 11.99
C ALA A 102 18.68 -8.07 12.52
N LEU A 103 18.57 -6.79 12.17
CA LEU A 103 17.48 -5.91 12.61
C LEU A 103 16.09 -6.37 12.15
N THR A 104 15.99 -6.98 10.97
CA THR A 104 14.70 -7.39 10.40
C THR A 104 14.16 -8.66 11.05
N ILE A 105 15.04 -9.62 11.38
CA ILE A 105 14.70 -10.89 12.03
C ILE A 105 14.73 -10.76 13.56
N TRP A 106 15.36 -9.70 14.09
CA TRP A 106 15.56 -9.53 15.52
C TRP A 106 14.24 -9.57 16.29
N THR A 107 14.23 -10.36 17.36
CA THR A 107 13.12 -10.47 18.30
C THR A 107 13.64 -10.24 19.71
N PRO A 108 12.97 -9.41 20.52
CA PRO A 108 13.35 -9.26 21.91
C PRO A 108 13.08 -10.56 22.70
N ASP A 109 13.95 -10.86 23.65
CA ASP A 109 13.83 -11.98 24.60
C ASP A 109 12.77 -11.68 25.67
N ALA A 110 11.52 -11.49 25.24
CA ALA A 110 10.38 -11.23 26.09
C ALA A 110 9.19 -12.09 25.69
N THR A 111 8.47 -12.60 26.69
CA THR A 111 7.24 -13.38 26.48
C THR A 111 6.17 -12.51 25.82
N ARG A 112 5.54 -13.04 24.78
CA ARG A 112 4.48 -12.34 24.05
C ARG A 112 3.20 -12.29 24.91
N PRO A 113 2.52 -11.15 25.03
CA PRO A 113 1.25 -11.09 25.74
C PRO A 113 0.19 -11.93 25.02
N VAL A 114 -0.66 -12.60 25.79
CA VAL A 114 -1.78 -13.41 25.30
C VAL A 114 -2.87 -12.51 24.70
N GLY A 115 -3.53 -12.97 23.64
CA GLY A 115 -4.65 -12.24 23.01
C GLY A 115 -4.25 -11.51 21.73
N ARG A 116 -4.10 -10.17 21.80
CA ARG A 116 -3.84 -9.31 20.63
C ARG A 116 -2.43 -8.68 20.67
N PRO A 117 -1.37 -9.49 20.57
CA PRO A 117 -0.03 -8.93 20.55
C PRO A 117 0.23 -8.18 19.24
N ARG A 118 1.19 -7.24 19.28
CA ARG A 118 1.59 -6.49 18.08
C ARG A 118 2.12 -7.43 17.00
N ARG A 119 1.76 -7.16 15.75
CA ARG A 119 2.22 -7.91 14.58
C ARG A 119 3.68 -7.57 14.31
N ARG A 120 4.51 -8.59 14.13
CA ARG A 120 5.92 -8.42 13.74
C ARG A 120 6.02 -8.30 12.22
N TRP A 121 7.12 -7.77 11.75
CA TRP A 121 7.37 -7.65 10.31
C TRP A 121 7.39 -9.02 9.61
N ALA A 122 7.99 -10.03 10.26
CA ALA A 122 8.12 -11.40 9.75
C ALA A 122 6.84 -12.25 9.86
N ASP A 123 5.83 -11.86 10.64
CA ASP A 123 4.57 -12.61 10.82
C ASP A 123 3.68 -12.65 9.54
N GLU A 124 4.14 -12.02 8.45
CA GLU A 124 3.40 -11.82 7.19
C GLU A 124 4.05 -12.47 5.97
N LEU A 125 5.27 -12.97 6.16
CA LEU A 125 6.00 -13.74 5.16
C LEU A 125 5.58 -15.21 5.18
#